data_AF-A0A139QMS2-F1
#
_entry.id   AF-A0A139QMS2-F1
#
_cell.length_a   1.000
_cell.length_b   1.000
_cell.length_c   1.000
_cell.angle_alpha   90.00
_cell.angle_beta   90.00
_cell.angle_gamma   90.00
#
_symmetry.space_group_name_H-M   'P 1'
#
loop_
_entity.id
_entity.type
_entity.pdbx_description
1 polymer ?
#
loop_
_entity_poly.entity_id
_entity_poly.type
_entity_poly.pdbx_seq_one_letter_code
_entity_poly.pdbx_strand_id
1 'polypeptide(L)'
;MIGYYEINDEKLKGIDFIVSSIDLSNLIFNIPVFTVSVFLTDEELQEIKHGISHLNTSTSLRKMEDETSELSVREVFDDYFSKEAFFILSNVSKDEVLRKLVKSISKHENDQFEKRMLDMMKQREAMSSIVFGEHIAVPHPMKVVGSKHHFAVALIQDELLWDDQYPSIKIVFLMSMSIHENDGLPELTSAIVDLVDEPDLQEQMLACQSFEEFRTLFFKIKER
;
A
#
# COMPACT_ATOMS: atom_id res chain seq x y z
N MET A 1 2.92 -16.06 -19.11
CA MET A 1 3.35 -14.66 -19.31
C MET A 1 2.10 -13.81 -19.34
N ILE A 2 2.01 -12.80 -18.49
CA ILE A 2 0.89 -11.85 -18.42
C ILE A 2 1.45 -10.49 -18.83
N GLY A 3 0.83 -9.79 -19.78
CA GLY A 3 1.25 -8.43 -20.11
C GLY A 3 0.98 -7.47 -18.95
N TYR A 4 1.78 -6.40 -18.82
CA TYR A 4 1.64 -5.41 -17.73
C TYR A 4 0.20 -4.91 -17.54
N TYR A 5 -0.49 -4.56 -18.63
CA TYR A 5 -1.87 -4.07 -18.62
C TYR A 5 -2.94 -5.17 -18.49
N GLU A 6 -2.52 -6.43 -18.46
CA GLU A 6 -3.41 -7.58 -18.33
C GLU A 6 -3.38 -8.21 -16.94
N ILE A 7 -2.55 -7.70 -16.03
CA ILE A 7 -2.47 -8.20 -14.66
C ILE A 7 -3.82 -7.95 -14.02
N ASN A 8 -4.50 -9.02 -13.60
CA ASN A 8 -5.75 -8.92 -12.87
C ASN A 8 -5.98 -10.06 -11.89
N ASP A 9 -6.99 -9.93 -11.03
CA ASP A 9 -7.30 -10.94 -10.00
C ASP A 9 -7.60 -12.32 -10.59
N GLU A 10 -8.29 -12.39 -11.74
CA GLU A 10 -8.54 -13.67 -12.40
C GLU A 10 -7.25 -14.38 -12.82
N LYS A 11 -6.28 -13.63 -13.35
CA LYS A 11 -4.99 -14.16 -13.77
C LYS A 11 -4.01 -14.38 -12.61
N LEU A 12 -4.18 -13.66 -11.50
CA LEU A 12 -3.39 -13.82 -10.27
C LEU A 12 -3.97 -14.86 -9.31
N LYS A 13 -5.14 -15.45 -9.63
CA LYS A 13 -5.77 -16.46 -8.78
C LYS A 13 -4.86 -17.69 -8.60
N GLY A 14 -4.46 -17.94 -7.36
CA GLY A 14 -3.57 -19.06 -6.99
C GLY A 14 -2.11 -18.82 -7.35
N ILE A 15 -1.70 -17.57 -7.58
CA ILE A 15 -0.32 -17.16 -7.78
C ILE A 15 0.26 -16.68 -6.45
N ASP A 16 1.41 -17.24 -6.05
CA ASP A 16 2.04 -16.92 -4.76
C ASP A 16 3.06 -15.76 -4.85
N PHE A 17 3.55 -15.44 -6.06
CA PHE A 17 4.49 -14.34 -6.30
C PHE A 17 4.54 -13.93 -7.78
N ILE A 18 5.02 -12.72 -8.05
CA ILE A 18 5.23 -12.17 -9.40
C ILE A 18 6.74 -12.07 -9.66
N VAL A 19 7.19 -12.51 -10.83
CA VAL A 19 8.54 -12.19 -11.36
C VAL A 19 8.35 -11.36 -12.61
N SER A 20 8.95 -10.18 -12.65
CA SER A 20 8.74 -9.20 -13.71
C SER A 20 10.06 -8.65 -14.24
N SER A 21 10.19 -8.57 -15.56
CA SER A 21 11.29 -7.83 -16.20
C SER A 21 10.97 -6.36 -16.47
N ILE A 22 9.79 -5.91 -16.03
CA ILE A 22 9.33 -4.53 -16.06
C ILE A 22 9.26 -4.07 -14.61
N ASP A 23 9.74 -2.87 -14.34
CA ASP A 23 9.64 -2.30 -13.02
C ASP A 23 8.16 -2.08 -12.62
N LEU A 24 7.76 -2.78 -11.55
CA LEU A 24 6.44 -2.69 -10.95
C LEU A 24 6.45 -1.92 -9.61
N SER A 25 7.56 -1.26 -9.25
CA SER A 25 7.73 -0.52 -7.99
C SER A 25 6.63 0.51 -7.70
N ASN A 26 6.04 1.08 -8.75
CA ASN A 26 4.94 2.05 -8.65
C ASN A 26 3.57 1.41 -8.34
N LEU A 27 3.50 0.08 -8.26
CA LEU A 27 2.28 -0.67 -7.96
C LEU A 27 2.50 -1.47 -6.68
N ILE A 28 1.51 -1.44 -5.80
CA ILE A 28 1.53 -2.30 -4.61
C ILE A 28 0.66 -3.53 -4.91
N PHE A 29 1.19 -4.70 -4.59
CA PHE A 29 0.51 -5.98 -4.68
C PHE A 29 0.45 -6.65 -3.31
N ASN A 30 -0.57 -7.47 -3.11
CA ASN A 30 -0.74 -8.31 -1.91
C ASN A 30 0.10 -9.60 -1.95
N ILE A 31 0.91 -9.78 -3.00
CA ILE A 31 1.86 -10.88 -3.16
C ILE A 31 3.25 -10.32 -3.47
N PRO A 32 4.33 -11.04 -3.11
CA PRO A 32 5.69 -10.64 -3.42
C PRO A 32 5.92 -10.39 -4.91
N VAL A 33 6.69 -9.35 -5.21
CA VAL A 33 7.11 -9.01 -6.57
C VAL A 33 8.63 -8.95 -6.64
N PHE A 34 9.21 -9.76 -7.53
CA PHE A 34 10.64 -9.77 -7.84
C PHE A 34 10.84 -9.14 -9.21
N THR A 35 11.50 -7.99 -9.25
CA THR A 35 11.90 -7.35 -10.51
C THR A 35 13.27 -7.89 -10.91
N VAL A 36 13.40 -8.43 -12.12
CA VAL A 36 14.65 -9.02 -12.62
C VAL A 36 15.02 -8.48 -13.98
N SER A 37 16.29 -8.50 -14.31
CA SER A 37 16.77 -8.17 -15.65
C SER A 37 16.24 -9.17 -16.68
N VAL A 38 16.18 -8.75 -17.95
CA VAL A 38 15.76 -9.61 -19.07
C VAL A 38 16.62 -10.88 -19.16
N PHE A 39 17.88 -10.81 -18.73
CA PHE A 39 18.82 -11.92 -18.80
C PHE A 39 19.02 -12.66 -17.48
N LEU A 40 18.17 -12.42 -16.46
CA LEU A 40 18.14 -13.07 -15.13
C LEU A 40 19.53 -13.48 -14.61
N THR A 41 20.14 -12.65 -13.77
CA THR A 41 21.46 -12.93 -13.20
C THR A 41 21.39 -14.02 -12.13
N ASP A 42 22.54 -14.62 -11.81
CA ASP A 42 22.63 -15.60 -10.71
C ASP A 42 22.27 -14.97 -9.35
N GLU A 43 22.56 -13.70 -9.16
CA GLU A 43 22.22 -12.92 -7.97
C GLU A 43 20.71 -12.74 -7.84
N GLU A 44 20.05 -12.24 -8.89
CA GLU A 44 18.58 -12.12 -8.97
C GLU A 44 17.89 -13.49 -8.75
N LEU A 45 18.51 -14.58 -9.23
CA LEU A 45 18.01 -15.93 -9.01
C LEU A 45 18.13 -16.38 -7.54
N GLN A 46 19.18 -15.97 -6.83
CA GLN A 46 19.30 -16.26 -5.39
C GLN A 46 18.26 -15.48 -4.59
N GLU A 47 18.02 -14.22 -4.93
CA GLU A 47 16.98 -13.38 -4.30
C GLU A 47 15.59 -14.02 -4.41
N ILE A 48 15.22 -14.47 -5.62
CA ILE A 48 13.95 -15.18 -5.83
C ILE A 48 13.88 -16.44 -4.98
N LYS A 49 14.93 -17.27 -4.97
CA LYS A 49 14.96 -18.51 -4.18
C LYS A 49 14.81 -18.23 -2.68
N HIS A 50 15.48 -17.19 -2.19
CA HIS A 50 15.41 -16.77 -0.81
C HIS A 50 14.00 -16.24 -0.46
N GLY A 51 13.42 -15.40 -1.33
CA GLY A 51 12.06 -14.92 -1.15
C GLY A 51 11.03 -16.06 -1.11
N ILE A 52 11.14 -17.03 -2.03
CA ILE A 52 10.26 -18.21 -2.06
C ILE A 52 10.42 -19.08 -0.80
N SER A 53 11.64 -19.25 -0.27
CA SER A 53 11.82 -20.07 0.94
C SER A 53 11.11 -19.47 2.15
N HIS A 54 10.94 -18.15 2.20
CA HIS A 54 10.21 -17.44 3.26
C HIS A 54 8.68 -17.51 3.09
N LEU A 55 8.15 -17.81 1.90
CA LEU A 55 6.71 -18.01 1.70
C LEU A 55 6.19 -19.29 2.36
N ASN A 56 7.05 -20.29 2.55
CA ASN A 56 6.70 -21.58 3.16
C ASN A 56 6.75 -21.58 4.69
N THR A 57 7.28 -20.52 5.30
CA THR A 57 7.29 -20.30 6.74
C THR A 57 6.41 -19.10 6.99
N SER A 58 5.27 -19.27 7.66
CA SER A 58 4.31 -18.22 8.00
C SER A 58 4.91 -17.20 8.99
N THR A 59 5.92 -16.45 8.55
CA THR A 59 6.63 -15.44 9.31
C THR A 59 7.46 -14.58 8.34
N SER A 60 6.97 -13.36 8.12
CA SER A 60 7.74 -12.18 7.68
C SER A 60 8.29 -12.20 6.25
N LEU A 61 7.65 -11.43 5.37
CA LEU A 61 8.20 -10.95 4.11
C LEU A 61 9.36 -9.98 4.37
N ARG A 62 10.50 -10.52 4.80
CA ARG A 62 11.78 -9.79 4.84
C ARG A 62 12.30 -9.69 3.41
N LYS A 63 12.09 -8.53 2.77
CA LYS A 63 13.02 -8.10 1.72
C LYS A 63 14.35 -7.83 2.42
N MET A 64 15.39 -8.55 1.98
CA MET A 64 16.77 -8.15 2.14
C MET A 64 17.15 -7.48 0.82
N GLU A 65 17.13 -6.16 0.78
CA GLU A 65 17.82 -5.37 -0.24
C GLU A 65 18.93 -4.60 0.50
N ASP A 66 20.18 -4.94 0.19
CA ASP A 66 21.45 -4.27 0.43
C ASP A 66 21.70 -3.40 1.69
N GLU A 67 22.89 -3.59 2.28
CA GLU A 67 23.45 -2.84 3.42
C GLU A 67 23.81 -1.37 3.07
N THR A 68 22.85 -0.60 2.56
CA THR A 68 22.95 0.86 2.36
C THR A 68 21.90 1.55 3.23
N SER A 69 22.24 1.77 4.51
CA SER A 69 21.45 2.54 5.50
C SER A 69 19.96 2.68 5.15
N GLU A 70 19.19 1.59 5.28
CA GLU A 70 17.74 1.62 5.08
C GLU A 70 17.15 2.70 5.99
N LEU A 71 16.42 3.66 5.41
CA LEU A 71 15.72 4.68 6.19
C LEU A 71 14.67 3.98 7.05
N SER A 72 14.71 4.18 8.36
CA SER A 72 13.71 3.58 9.23
C SER A 72 12.34 4.19 8.96
N VAL A 73 11.26 3.42 9.18
CA VAL A 73 9.86 3.91 9.12
C VAL A 73 9.70 5.22 9.89
N ARG A 74 10.37 5.36 11.04
CA ARG A 74 10.32 6.57 11.88
C ARG A 74 10.93 7.79 11.20
N GLU A 75 11.98 7.62 10.41
CA GLU A 75 12.67 8.72 9.72
C GLU A 75 11.85 9.28 8.55
N VAL A 76 11.08 8.43 7.86
CA VAL A 76 10.36 8.80 6.63
C VAL A 76 8.86 9.03 6.83
N PHE A 77 8.28 8.61 7.96
CA PHE A 77 6.83 8.69 8.17
C PHE A 77 6.28 10.12 8.05
N ASP A 78 6.96 11.11 8.64
CA ASP A 78 6.46 12.49 8.67
C ASP A 78 6.54 13.18 7.29
N ASP A 79 7.28 12.61 6.33
CA ASP A 79 7.34 13.10 4.95
C ASP A 79 6.09 12.69 4.16
N TYR A 80 5.51 11.52 4.48
CA TYR A 80 4.35 10.97 3.76
C TYR A 80 3.02 11.20 4.46
N PHE A 81 3.00 11.13 5.79
CA PHE A 81 1.78 11.18 6.60
C PHE A 81 1.60 12.56 7.23
N SER A 82 0.38 13.07 7.19
CA SER A 82 0.05 14.33 7.86
C SER A 82 -1.26 14.25 8.62
N LYS A 83 -1.38 15.08 9.65
CA LYS A 83 -2.60 15.20 10.44
C LYS A 83 -3.79 15.65 9.61
N GLU A 84 -3.56 16.49 8.59
CA GLU A 84 -4.60 16.99 7.67
C GLU A 84 -5.15 15.90 6.76
N ALA A 85 -4.38 14.84 6.52
CA ALA A 85 -4.76 13.69 5.70
C ALA A 85 -5.12 12.45 6.54
N PHE A 86 -5.36 12.62 7.84
CA PHE A 86 -5.81 11.57 8.75
C PHE A 86 -7.25 11.78 9.20
N PHE A 87 -8.07 10.73 9.09
CA PHE A 87 -9.49 10.80 9.41
C PHE A 87 -9.96 9.58 10.21
N ILE A 88 -10.86 9.84 11.15
CA ILE A 88 -11.68 8.81 11.79
C ILE A 88 -13.11 9.03 11.30
N LEU A 89 -13.70 8.02 10.66
CA LEU A 89 -14.97 8.12 9.95
C LEU A 89 -15.96 7.04 10.43
N SER A 90 -17.24 7.34 10.31
CA SER A 90 -18.37 6.45 10.61
C SER A 90 -19.51 6.73 9.64
N ASN A 91 -20.32 5.71 9.33
CA ASN A 91 -21.47 5.78 8.43
C ASN A 91 -21.17 6.41 7.05
N VAL A 92 -20.04 6.02 6.45
CA VAL A 92 -19.58 6.51 5.14
C VAL A 92 -19.59 5.41 4.09
N SER A 93 -19.80 5.78 2.84
CA SER A 93 -19.59 4.91 1.68
C SER A 93 -18.12 4.95 1.21
N LYS A 94 -17.70 3.91 0.46
CA LYS A 94 -16.38 3.85 -0.18
C LYS A 94 -16.07 5.11 -0.99
N ASP A 95 -17.04 5.55 -1.77
CA ASP A 95 -16.96 6.74 -2.61
C ASP A 95 -16.73 8.04 -1.82
N GLU A 96 -17.36 8.18 -0.65
CA GLU A 96 -17.16 9.32 0.25
C GLU A 96 -15.78 9.28 0.90
N VAL A 97 -15.32 8.11 1.34
CA VAL A 97 -13.96 7.92 1.87
C VAL A 97 -12.92 8.32 0.84
N LEU A 98 -12.98 7.75 -0.37
CA LEU A 98 -12.02 8.03 -1.44
C LEU A 98 -12.02 9.52 -1.81
N ARG A 99 -13.19 10.14 -1.99
CA ARG A 99 -13.26 11.59 -2.27
C ARG A 99 -12.64 12.43 -1.15
N LYS A 100 -12.88 12.06 0.11
CA LYS A 100 -12.35 12.79 1.27
C LYS A 100 -10.83 12.68 1.37
N LEU A 101 -10.28 11.48 1.19
CA LEU A 101 -8.83 11.24 1.21
C LEU A 101 -8.12 11.91 0.04
N VAL A 102 -8.67 11.83 -1.17
CA VAL A 102 -8.11 12.53 -2.34
C VAL A 102 -8.15 14.05 -2.16
N LYS A 103 -9.23 14.58 -1.55
CA LYS A 103 -9.35 16.01 -1.27
C LYS A 103 -8.31 16.51 -0.27
N SER A 104 -7.95 15.71 0.73
CA SER A 104 -6.99 16.15 1.76
C SER A 104 -5.57 16.32 1.22
N ILE A 105 -5.23 15.61 0.14
CA ILE A 105 -3.91 15.68 -0.49
C ILE A 105 -3.87 16.57 -1.74
N SER A 106 -4.98 17.22 -2.13
CA SER A 106 -5.05 18.00 -3.38
C SER A 106 -4.60 19.46 -3.25
N LYS A 107 -4.31 19.96 -2.03
CA LYS A 107 -4.10 21.39 -1.75
C LYS A 107 -3.00 22.05 -2.60
N HIS A 108 -1.98 21.30 -2.99
CA HIS A 108 -0.84 21.80 -3.76
C HIS A 108 -0.79 21.25 -5.19
N GLU A 109 -1.88 20.62 -5.62
CA GLU A 109 -2.00 19.98 -6.91
C GLU A 109 -2.83 20.82 -7.88
N ASN A 110 -2.81 20.45 -9.16
CA ASN A 110 -3.61 21.13 -10.18
C ASN A 110 -5.11 20.78 -10.06
N ASP A 111 -5.97 21.60 -10.67
CA ASP A 111 -7.44 21.46 -10.62
C ASP A 111 -7.99 20.12 -11.15
N GLN A 112 -7.19 19.36 -11.92
CA GLN A 112 -7.60 18.05 -12.46
C GLN A 112 -7.13 16.88 -11.60
N PHE A 113 -6.35 17.14 -10.55
CA PHE A 113 -5.73 16.11 -9.72
C PHE A 113 -6.77 15.17 -9.13
N GLU A 114 -7.79 15.69 -8.44
CA GLU A 114 -8.76 14.86 -7.72
C GLU A 114 -9.47 13.87 -8.66
N LYS A 115 -9.92 14.38 -9.82
CA LYS A 115 -10.58 13.56 -10.84
C LYS A 115 -9.63 12.49 -11.39
N ARG A 116 -8.40 12.88 -11.79
CA ARG A 116 -7.41 11.95 -12.35
C ARG A 116 -7.01 10.89 -11.34
N MET A 117 -6.85 11.27 -10.08
CA MET A 117 -6.49 10.38 -8.99
C MET A 117 -7.56 9.30 -8.79
N LEU A 118 -8.83 9.69 -8.71
CA LEU A 118 -9.96 8.76 -8.62
C LEU A 118 -10.07 7.85 -9.86
N ASP A 119 -9.93 8.41 -11.06
CA ASP A 119 -9.99 7.65 -12.32
C ASP A 119 -8.85 6.61 -12.39
N MET A 120 -7.63 6.97 -11.99
CA MET A 120 -6.47 6.05 -11.99
C MET A 120 -6.55 4.98 -10.90
N MET A 121 -7.14 5.28 -9.74
CA MET A 121 -7.40 4.26 -8.70
C MET A 121 -8.45 3.26 -9.18
N LYS A 122 -9.53 3.75 -9.81
CA LYS A 122 -10.56 2.87 -10.39
C LYS A 122 -9.98 1.93 -11.45
N GLN A 123 -9.05 2.41 -12.27
CA GLN A 123 -8.33 1.56 -13.23
C GLN A 123 -7.43 0.55 -12.52
N ARG A 124 -6.71 0.95 -11.47
CA ARG A 124 -5.85 0.04 -10.69
C ARG A 124 -6.65 -1.08 -10.02
N GLU A 125 -7.78 -0.74 -9.42
CA GLU A 125 -8.66 -1.69 -8.75
C GLU A 125 -9.31 -2.67 -9.73
N ALA A 126 -9.64 -2.24 -10.95
CA ALA A 126 -10.14 -3.13 -11.99
C ALA A 126 -9.08 -4.11 -12.52
N MET A 127 -7.80 -3.85 -12.25
CA MET A 127 -6.74 -4.81 -12.48
C MET A 127 -6.78 -5.84 -11.35
N SER A 128 -6.30 -5.51 -10.17
CA SER A 128 -6.22 -6.47 -9.07
C SER A 128 -6.63 -5.82 -7.74
N SER A 129 -7.07 -6.67 -6.81
CA SER A 129 -7.44 -6.30 -5.46
C SER A 129 -6.37 -5.41 -4.83
N ILE A 130 -6.85 -4.28 -4.34
CA ILE A 130 -6.10 -3.34 -3.51
C ILE A 130 -6.42 -3.55 -2.03
N VAL A 131 -7.13 -4.63 -1.68
CA VAL A 131 -7.45 -5.03 -0.32
C VAL A 131 -6.44 -6.06 0.17
N PHE A 132 -5.84 -5.77 1.31
CA PHE A 132 -4.78 -6.53 1.95
C PHE A 132 -5.37 -7.16 3.21
N GLY A 133 -5.43 -8.49 3.25
CA GLY A 133 -6.19 -9.22 4.26
C GLY A 133 -7.69 -8.99 4.14
N GLU A 134 -8.37 -8.79 5.27
CA GLU A 134 -9.84 -8.61 5.32
C GLU A 134 -10.26 -7.16 5.60
N HIS A 135 -9.40 -6.36 6.23
CA HIS A 135 -9.80 -5.08 6.84
C HIS A 135 -9.02 -3.86 6.33
N ILE A 136 -7.98 -4.06 5.51
CA ILE A 136 -7.08 -2.99 5.07
C ILE A 136 -7.22 -2.80 3.55
N ALA A 137 -7.54 -1.59 3.10
CA ALA A 137 -7.49 -1.22 1.69
C ALA A 137 -6.34 -0.23 1.43
N VAL A 138 -5.62 -0.41 0.33
CA VAL A 138 -4.48 0.43 -0.06
C VAL A 138 -4.72 1.02 -1.46
N PRO A 139 -5.74 1.90 -1.63
CA PRO A 139 -6.03 2.49 -2.93
C PRO A 139 -4.87 3.37 -3.41
N HIS A 140 -4.40 3.12 -4.63
CA HIS A 140 -3.30 3.83 -5.25
C HIS A 140 -3.51 3.92 -6.77
N PRO A 141 -2.93 4.93 -7.46
CA PRO A 141 -3.22 5.13 -8.86
C PRO A 141 -2.41 4.17 -9.71
N MET A 142 -2.97 3.72 -10.84
CA MET A 142 -2.24 2.89 -11.81
C MET A 142 -1.00 3.59 -12.40
N LYS A 143 -0.99 4.94 -12.39
CA LYS A 143 0.13 5.77 -12.84
C LYS A 143 0.30 6.95 -11.89
N VAL A 144 1.51 7.43 -11.73
CA VAL A 144 1.80 8.61 -10.91
C VAL A 144 0.94 9.81 -11.36
N VAL A 145 0.25 10.43 -10.40
CA VAL A 145 -0.63 11.59 -10.61
C VAL A 145 -0.13 12.82 -9.85
N GLY A 146 0.39 12.64 -8.65
CA GLY A 146 0.80 13.72 -7.75
C GLY A 146 2.19 14.28 -8.05
N SER A 147 2.36 15.55 -7.70
CA SER A 147 3.66 16.22 -7.62
C SER A 147 4.36 16.00 -6.28
N LYS A 148 3.65 15.42 -5.30
CA LYS A 148 4.14 15.08 -3.96
C LYS A 148 3.69 13.69 -3.56
N HIS A 149 4.51 13.05 -2.73
CA HIS A 149 4.19 11.77 -2.12
C HIS A 149 3.33 11.99 -0.88
N HIS A 150 2.29 11.16 -0.71
CA HIS A 150 1.38 11.24 0.42
C HIS A 150 0.78 9.88 0.75
N PHE A 151 0.62 9.61 2.04
CA PHE A 151 -0.40 8.70 2.54
C PHE A 151 -1.53 9.50 3.18
N ALA A 152 -2.76 9.23 2.75
CA ALA A 152 -3.97 9.69 3.42
C ALA A 152 -4.68 8.49 4.07
N VAL A 153 -5.02 8.62 5.34
CA VAL A 153 -5.48 7.51 6.18
C VAL A 153 -6.90 7.75 6.64
N ALA A 154 -7.74 6.72 6.52
CA ALA A 154 -9.05 6.70 7.15
C ALA A 154 -9.20 5.46 8.03
N LEU A 155 -9.53 5.68 9.30
CA LEU A 155 -9.98 4.65 10.24
C LEU A 155 -11.52 4.64 10.25
N ILE A 156 -12.13 3.53 9.88
CA ILE A 156 -13.58 3.37 9.79
C ILE A 156 -14.08 2.64 11.03
N GLN A 157 -14.95 3.30 11.80
CA GLN A 157 -15.53 2.75 13.02
C GLN A 157 -16.56 1.65 12.71
N ASP A 158 -17.37 1.85 11.66
CA ASP A 158 -18.37 0.89 11.19
C ASP A 158 -17.81 -0.02 10.09
N GLU A 159 -18.58 -0.99 9.60
CA GLU A 159 -18.16 -1.81 8.46
C GLU A 159 -18.27 -1.02 7.15
N LEU A 160 -17.15 -0.88 6.42
CA LEU A 160 -17.15 -0.28 5.08
C LEU A 160 -17.24 -1.38 4.02
N LEU A 161 -18.39 -1.44 3.33
CA LEU A 161 -18.52 -2.24 2.12
C LEU A 161 -17.60 -1.67 1.03
N TRP A 162 -16.55 -2.41 0.69
CA TRP A 162 -15.62 -2.03 -0.38
C TRP A 162 -16.05 -2.59 -1.73
N ASP A 163 -16.40 -3.86 -1.74
CA ASP A 163 -17.07 -4.61 -2.81
C ASP A 163 -17.68 -5.91 -2.24
N ASP A 164 -18.28 -6.73 -3.09
CA ASP A 164 -18.98 -7.97 -2.68
C ASP A 164 -18.05 -9.00 -2.00
N GLN A 165 -16.74 -8.95 -2.23
CA GLN A 165 -15.75 -9.83 -1.60
C GLN A 165 -15.25 -9.26 -0.26
N TYR A 166 -15.21 -7.94 -0.13
CA TYR A 166 -14.67 -7.24 1.04
C TYR A 166 -15.72 -6.35 1.71
N PRO A 167 -16.62 -6.94 2.53
CA PRO A 167 -17.74 -6.22 3.13
C PRO A 167 -17.39 -5.37 4.36
N SER A 168 -16.20 -5.55 4.95
CA SER A 168 -15.86 -4.99 6.27
C SER A 168 -14.46 -4.37 6.30
N ILE A 169 -14.18 -3.43 5.40
CA ILE A 169 -12.94 -2.63 5.46
C ILE A 169 -13.01 -1.69 6.67
N LYS A 170 -11.87 -1.57 7.38
CA LYS A 170 -11.72 -0.79 8.60
C LYS A 170 -10.60 0.23 8.53
N ILE A 171 -9.56 -0.02 7.74
CA ILE A 171 -8.42 0.89 7.58
C ILE A 171 -8.18 1.12 6.08
N VAL A 172 -8.09 2.38 5.67
CA VAL A 172 -7.79 2.75 4.28
C VAL A 172 -6.52 3.60 4.25
N PHE A 173 -5.51 3.11 3.54
CA PHE A 173 -4.26 3.81 3.26
C PHE A 173 -4.24 4.24 1.78
N LEU A 174 -4.75 5.43 1.48
CA LEU A 174 -4.61 5.97 0.14
C LEU A 174 -3.18 6.44 -0.09
N MET A 175 -2.53 5.86 -1.10
CA MET A 175 -1.18 6.24 -1.50
C MET A 175 -1.22 7.12 -2.75
N SER A 176 -0.52 8.26 -2.71
CA SER A 176 -0.14 9.05 -3.87
C SER A 176 1.38 9.08 -3.95
N MET A 177 1.95 8.61 -5.04
CA MET A 177 3.38 8.76 -5.31
C MET A 177 3.65 10.11 -5.96
N SER A 178 4.85 10.62 -5.74
CA SER A 178 5.37 11.78 -6.46
C SER A 178 6.01 11.37 -7.78
N ILE A 179 6.00 12.27 -8.77
CA ILE A 179 6.84 12.13 -9.97
C ILE A 179 8.35 12.27 -9.67
N HIS A 180 8.71 12.81 -8.50
CA HIS A 180 10.06 13.06 -8.05
C HIS A 180 10.19 12.67 -6.57
N GLU A 181 11.26 11.97 -6.18
CA GLU A 181 11.59 11.66 -4.77
C GLU A 181 10.49 10.83 -4.06
N ASN A 182 10.70 9.51 -4.03
CA ASN A 182 9.85 8.55 -3.31
C ASN A 182 10.70 7.69 -2.35
N ASP A 183 11.76 8.27 -1.80
CA ASP A 183 12.63 7.60 -0.82
C ASP A 183 11.82 7.26 0.44
N GLY A 184 12.06 6.11 1.06
CA GLY A 184 11.27 5.67 2.22
C GLY A 184 9.93 4.98 1.89
N LEU A 185 9.47 5.03 0.63
CA LEU A 185 8.21 4.41 0.24
C LEU A 185 8.21 2.88 0.40
N PRO A 186 9.27 2.13 0.01
CA PRO A 186 9.34 0.70 0.25
C PRO A 186 9.17 0.31 1.72
N GLU A 187 9.74 1.09 2.64
CA GLU A 187 9.72 0.83 4.07
C GLU A 187 8.32 1.07 4.67
N LEU A 188 7.66 2.16 4.26
CA LEU A 188 6.28 2.47 4.66
C LEU A 188 5.28 1.46 4.09
N THR A 189 5.41 1.08 2.82
CA THR A 189 4.54 0.08 2.20
C THR A 189 4.75 -1.31 2.82
N SER A 190 6.01 -1.68 3.10
CA SER A 190 6.33 -2.91 3.82
C SER A 190 5.73 -2.92 5.23
N ALA A 191 5.72 -1.80 5.96
CA ALA A 191 5.01 -1.71 7.23
C ALA A 191 3.49 -1.91 7.09
N ILE A 192 2.86 -1.35 6.05
CA ILE A 192 1.43 -1.57 5.81
C ILE A 192 1.13 -3.05 5.50
N VAL A 193 2.01 -3.72 4.76
CA VAL A 193 1.90 -5.16 4.49
C VAL A 193 2.04 -5.97 5.77
N ASP A 194 3.05 -5.69 6.60
CA ASP A 194 3.26 -6.40 7.87
C ASP A 194 2.09 -6.20 8.85
N LEU A 195 1.44 -5.03 8.83
CA LEU A 195 0.25 -4.74 9.65
C LEU A 195 -0.88 -5.74 9.40
N VAL A 196 -0.97 -6.34 8.20
CA VAL A 196 -2.01 -7.35 7.86
C VAL A 196 -1.98 -8.53 8.82
N ASP A 197 -0.79 -8.95 9.26
CA ASP A 197 -0.59 -10.09 10.16
C ASP A 197 -0.61 -9.68 11.65
N GLU A 198 -1.01 -8.45 11.96
CA GLU A 198 -1.00 -7.87 13.31
C GLU A 198 -2.41 -7.47 13.80
N PRO A 199 -3.32 -8.44 14.06
CA PRO A 199 -4.70 -8.14 14.41
C PRO A 199 -4.83 -7.31 15.70
N ASP A 200 -4.00 -7.58 16.71
CA ASP A 200 -3.98 -6.81 17.97
C ASP A 200 -3.57 -5.35 17.74
N LEU A 201 -2.69 -5.09 16.77
CA LEU A 201 -2.27 -3.74 16.42
C LEU A 201 -3.32 -3.02 15.57
N GLN A 202 -3.98 -3.74 14.66
CA GLN A 202 -5.13 -3.22 13.92
C GLN A 202 -6.25 -2.79 14.86
N GLU A 203 -6.59 -3.60 15.88
CA GLU A 203 -7.61 -3.25 16.88
C GLU A 203 -7.21 -1.99 17.66
N GLN A 204 -5.94 -1.90 18.09
CA GLN A 204 -5.42 -0.70 18.76
C GLN A 204 -5.49 0.55 17.86
N MET A 205 -5.16 0.40 16.57
CA MET A 205 -5.26 1.50 15.60
C MET A 205 -6.71 1.97 15.44
N LEU A 206 -7.67 1.06 15.38
CA LEU A 206 -9.09 1.40 15.24
C LEU A 206 -9.66 2.11 16.48
N ALA A 207 -9.04 1.92 17.65
CA ALA A 207 -9.39 2.61 18.88
C ALA A 207 -8.78 4.03 19.00
N CYS A 208 -7.86 4.42 18.10
CA CYS A 208 -7.23 5.73 18.12
C CYS A 208 -8.24 6.87 18.05
N GLN A 209 -7.93 7.95 18.77
CA GLN A 209 -8.70 9.20 18.77
C GLN A 209 -7.93 10.36 18.13
N SER A 210 -6.67 10.14 17.75
CA SER A 210 -5.81 11.17 17.15
C SER A 210 -4.75 10.61 16.20
N PHE A 211 -4.23 11.50 15.34
CA PHE A 211 -3.11 11.20 14.45
C PHE A 211 -1.85 10.80 15.24
N GLU A 212 -1.58 11.42 16.38
CA GLU A 212 -0.38 11.13 17.18
C GLU A 212 -0.42 9.73 17.80
N GLU A 213 -1.61 9.28 18.24
CA GLU A 213 -1.81 7.90 18.70
C GLU A 213 -1.59 6.91 17.57
N PHE A 214 -2.19 7.17 16.40
CA PHE A 214 -2.01 6.37 15.20
C PHE A 214 -0.53 6.27 14.80
N ARG A 215 0.18 7.41 14.75
CA ARG A 215 1.62 7.50 14.45
C ARG A 215 2.45 6.66 15.41
N THR A 216 2.15 6.74 16.71
CA THR A 216 2.85 5.96 17.74
C THR A 216 2.66 4.46 17.55
N LEU A 217 1.45 4.02 17.16
CA LEU A 217 1.17 2.60 16.88
C LEU A 217 1.81 2.16 15.56
N PHE A 218 1.80 3.01 14.53
CA PHE A 218 2.43 2.70 13.24
C PHE A 218 3.92 2.40 13.40
N PHE A 219 4.62 3.14 14.26
CA PHE A 219 6.02 2.87 14.56
C PHE A 219 6.30 1.51 15.20
N LYS A 220 5.30 0.89 15.84
CA LYS A 220 5.48 -0.43 16.48
C LYS A 220 5.43 -1.59 15.48
N ILE A 221 4.96 -1.37 14.25
CA ILE A 221 4.78 -2.46 13.26
C ILE A 221 6.12 -3.21 13.01
N LYS A 222 7.23 -2.47 12.97
CA LYS A 222 8.57 -3.01 12.65
C LYS A 222 9.49 -3.21 13.87
N GLU A 223 9.00 -3.02 15.10
CA GLU A 223 9.82 -3.10 16.33
C GLU A 223 9.94 -4.53 16.93
N ARG A 224 9.95 -5.57 16.08
CA ARG A 224 10.02 -6.99 16.52
C ARG A 224 11.40 -7.63 16.33
#